data_AF-A0A2E2VCM7-F1
#
_entry.id   AF-A0A2E2VCM7-F1
#
_cell.length_a   1.000
_cell.length_b   1.000
_cell.length_c   1.000
_cell.angle_alpha   90.00
_cell.angle_beta   90.00
_cell.angle_gamma   90.00
#
_symmetry.space_group_name_H-M   'P 1'
#
loop_
_entity.id
_entity.type
_entity.pdbx_description
1 polymer ?
#
loop_
_entity_poly.entity_id
_entity_poly.type
_entity_poly.pdbx_seq_one_letter_code
_entity_poly.pdbx_strand_id
1 'polypeptide(L)'
;MKLYFLLITLFIFSCDLPNEANADCSGINMGSAFIDECGRCVGENTGFTAGHDKDCFDNCFGDAVDDACGVCGGNGICEEIPGICSDIDALNDNSFIPDGYKQDNSLCIYDICETIPSNVESSCNSSQVNYPYQIGEQLSCADVEEPLGICFPSNCVDNVKLSDFYGKVIWMEITSTW
;
A
#
# COMPACT_ATOMS: atom_id res chain seq x y z
N MET A 1 56.44 39.87 -34.09
CA MET A 1 55.09 40.47 -34.17
C MET A 1 53.97 39.47 -34.53
N LYS A 2 54.26 38.27 -35.08
CA LYS A 2 53.23 37.23 -35.32
C LYS A 2 52.91 36.31 -34.13
N LEU A 3 53.81 36.20 -33.14
CA LEU A 3 53.61 35.34 -31.97
C LEU A 3 52.66 35.97 -30.92
N TYR A 4 52.67 37.30 -30.79
CA TYR A 4 51.77 38.02 -29.88
C TYR A 4 50.31 38.06 -30.39
N PHE A 5 50.10 38.04 -31.70
CA PHE A 5 48.74 38.00 -32.27
C PHE A 5 48.07 36.65 -32.01
N LEU A 6 48.84 35.55 -32.01
CA LEU A 6 48.33 34.19 -31.73
C LEU A 6 47.98 33.98 -30.24
N LEU A 7 48.70 34.65 -29.33
CA LEU A 7 48.42 34.58 -27.90
C LEU A 7 47.17 35.38 -27.49
N ILE A 8 46.88 36.49 -28.19
CA ILE A 8 45.68 37.31 -27.94
C ILE A 8 44.43 36.63 -28.51
N THR A 9 44.53 35.87 -29.60
CA THR A 9 43.40 35.12 -30.16
C THR A 9 43.03 33.86 -29.37
N LEU A 10 43.91 33.33 -28.53
CA LEU A 10 43.62 32.15 -27.70
C LEU A 10 42.90 32.49 -26.38
N PHE A 11 42.78 33.78 -26.03
CA PHE A 11 42.13 34.25 -24.81
C PHE A 11 40.68 34.74 -25.01
N ILE A 12 40.11 34.63 -26.23
CA ILE A 12 38.79 35.22 -26.54
C ILE A 12 37.80 34.20 -27.15
N PHE A 13 37.88 32.92 -26.79
CA PHE A 13 36.90 31.91 -27.27
C PHE A 13 36.28 31.00 -26.20
N SER A 14 36.29 31.41 -24.94
CA SER A 14 35.29 30.95 -23.98
C SER A 14 34.99 32.06 -22.98
N CYS A 15 34.43 33.17 -23.47
CA CYS A 15 33.53 33.96 -22.66
C CYS A 15 32.18 33.22 -22.61
N ASP A 16 32.15 32.00 -22.07
CA ASP A 16 30.94 31.58 -21.37
C ASP A 16 30.93 32.39 -20.07
N LEU A 17 29.79 33.03 -19.84
CA LEU A 17 29.60 34.12 -18.89
C LEU A 17 30.13 33.76 -17.49
N PRO A 18 30.87 34.66 -16.80
CA PRO A 18 31.38 34.41 -15.44
C PRO A 18 30.28 34.31 -14.36
N ASN A 19 29.01 34.17 -14.77
CA ASN A 19 27.86 33.99 -13.89
C ASN A 19 26.96 32.79 -14.29
N GLU A 20 27.35 31.97 -15.28
CA GLU A 20 26.61 30.77 -15.70
C GLU A 20 27.42 29.49 -15.43
N ALA A 21 28.32 29.52 -14.44
CA ALA A 21 28.91 28.30 -13.89
C ALA A 21 27.89 27.60 -12.98
N ASN A 22 26.91 26.96 -13.62
CA ASN A 22 26.14 25.82 -13.09
C ASN A 22 25.43 26.07 -11.75
N ALA A 23 24.83 27.25 -11.57
CA ALA A 23 23.77 27.39 -10.59
C ALA A 23 22.63 26.44 -10.98
N ASP A 24 22.17 25.64 -10.03
CA ASP A 24 21.00 24.79 -10.22
C ASP A 24 19.72 25.64 -10.35
N CYS A 25 18.56 25.04 -10.61
CA CYS A 25 17.34 25.84 -10.79
C CYS A 25 16.92 26.65 -9.55
N SER A 26 17.51 26.37 -8.39
CA SER A 26 17.29 27.08 -7.12
C SER A 26 18.30 28.22 -6.90
N GLY A 27 19.22 28.43 -7.85
CA GLY A 27 20.25 29.45 -7.80
C GLY A 27 21.48 29.03 -6.99
N ILE A 28 21.62 27.75 -6.65
CA ILE A 28 22.75 27.24 -5.87
C ILE A 28 23.85 26.78 -6.83
N ASN A 29 25.02 27.41 -6.75
CA ASN A 29 26.19 27.02 -7.52
C ASN A 29 26.60 25.58 -7.22
N MET A 30 26.73 24.76 -8.27
CA MET A 30 27.00 23.32 -8.18
C MET A 30 25.94 22.54 -7.35
N GLY A 31 24.73 23.09 -7.25
CA GLY A 31 23.61 22.39 -6.64
C GLY A 31 23.03 21.31 -7.56
N SER A 32 22.11 20.52 -7.03
CA SER A 32 21.51 19.36 -7.69
C SER A 32 20.04 19.55 -8.07
N ALA A 33 19.44 20.72 -7.79
CA ALA A 33 18.06 20.98 -8.12
C ALA A 33 17.85 21.10 -9.64
N PHE A 34 16.74 20.55 -10.15
CA PHE A 34 16.41 20.56 -11.57
C PHE A 34 14.94 20.90 -11.81
N ILE A 35 14.61 21.30 -13.04
CA ILE A 35 13.24 21.56 -13.45
C ILE A 35 12.55 20.23 -13.75
N ASP A 36 11.45 19.94 -13.07
CA ASP A 36 10.63 18.75 -13.34
C ASP A 36 9.69 18.94 -14.53
N GLU A 37 8.89 17.89 -14.80
CA GLU A 37 7.93 17.88 -15.92
C GLU A 37 6.78 18.89 -15.77
N CYS A 38 6.55 19.41 -14.56
CA CYS A 38 5.59 20.47 -14.28
C CYS A 38 6.19 21.88 -14.36
N GLY A 39 7.49 21.98 -14.69
CA GLY A 39 8.19 23.25 -14.77
C GLY A 39 8.60 23.81 -13.40
N ARG A 40 8.45 23.04 -12.32
CA ARG A 40 8.90 23.44 -10.97
C ARG A 40 10.36 23.09 -10.79
N CYS A 41 11.08 23.96 -10.10
CA CYS A 41 12.38 23.62 -9.56
C CYS A 41 12.23 22.69 -8.33
N VAL A 42 12.71 21.45 -8.46
CA VAL A 42 12.62 20.40 -7.44
C VAL A 42 14.00 19.83 -7.10
N GLY A 43 14.09 19.09 -5.99
CA GLY A 43 15.33 18.51 -5.51
C GLY A 43 15.90 19.25 -4.30
N GLU A 44 17.17 19.04 -4.00
CA GLU A 44 17.82 19.56 -2.80
C GLU A 44 17.54 21.06 -2.58
N ASN A 45 17.30 21.46 -1.33
CA ASN A 45 17.06 22.85 -0.90
C ASN A 45 15.83 23.56 -1.49
N THR A 46 15.05 22.93 -2.39
CA THR A 46 13.80 23.51 -2.92
C THR A 46 12.59 23.27 -2.01
N GLY A 47 12.65 22.22 -1.19
CA GLY A 47 11.51 21.75 -0.38
C GLY A 47 10.46 20.95 -1.16
N PHE A 48 10.69 20.68 -2.45
CA PHE A 48 9.77 19.96 -3.32
C PHE A 48 10.44 18.74 -3.94
N THR A 49 9.70 17.63 -3.97
CA THR A 49 10.07 16.43 -4.73
C THR A 49 9.50 16.51 -6.14
N ALA A 50 10.13 15.82 -7.10
CA ALA A 50 9.61 15.72 -8.46
C ALA A 50 8.16 15.19 -8.44
N GLY A 51 7.28 15.82 -9.23
CA GLY A 51 5.87 15.45 -9.30
C GLY A 51 5.00 16.01 -8.17
N HIS A 52 5.56 16.85 -7.28
CA HIS A 52 4.79 17.49 -6.20
C HIS A 52 3.56 18.26 -6.72
N ASP A 53 3.65 18.86 -7.90
CA ASP A 53 2.58 19.64 -8.51
C ASP A 53 1.59 18.81 -9.32
N LYS A 54 1.78 17.49 -9.40
CA LYS A 54 0.85 16.63 -10.10
C LYS A 54 -0.35 16.34 -9.21
N ASP A 55 -1.52 16.41 -9.83
CA ASP A 55 -2.72 15.77 -9.29
C ASP A 55 -2.65 14.24 -9.44
N CYS A 56 -3.62 13.52 -8.91
CA CYS A 56 -3.63 12.06 -8.99
C CYS A 56 -3.80 11.50 -10.44
N PHE A 57 -4.12 12.36 -11.42
CA PHE A 57 -4.16 12.02 -12.86
C PHE A 57 -2.85 12.37 -13.58
N ASP A 58 -1.79 12.63 -12.82
CA ASP A 58 -0.50 13.09 -13.31
C ASP A 58 -0.54 14.46 -14.01
N ASN A 59 -1.61 15.24 -13.86
CA ASN A 59 -1.71 16.58 -14.44
C ASN A 59 -1.02 17.60 -13.53
N CYS A 60 -0.07 18.34 -14.10
CA CYS A 60 0.57 19.45 -13.42
C CYS A 60 -0.44 20.57 -13.12
N PHE A 61 -0.44 21.02 -11.86
CA PHE A 61 -1.35 22.03 -11.32
C PHE A 61 -2.84 21.65 -11.46
N GLY A 62 -3.14 20.36 -11.50
CA GLY A 62 -4.51 19.88 -11.42
C GLY A 62 -5.03 19.86 -9.98
N ASP A 63 -6.35 19.71 -9.85
CA ASP A 63 -7.05 19.68 -8.55
C ASP A 63 -7.60 18.29 -8.22
N ALA A 64 -7.30 17.26 -9.02
CA ALA A 64 -7.79 15.91 -8.79
C ALA A 64 -7.10 15.27 -7.57
N VAL A 65 -7.92 14.65 -6.72
CA VAL A 65 -7.46 13.93 -5.53
C VAL A 65 -7.99 12.51 -5.56
N ASP A 66 -7.25 11.60 -4.93
CA ASP A 66 -7.74 10.26 -4.65
C ASP A 66 -8.92 10.35 -3.69
N ASP A 67 -9.97 9.58 -3.95
CA ASP A 67 -11.07 9.41 -3.02
C ASP A 67 -10.72 8.40 -1.90
N ALA A 68 -11.67 8.12 -1.00
CA ALA A 68 -11.47 7.18 0.11
C ALA A 68 -11.14 5.74 -0.33
N CYS A 69 -11.37 5.43 -1.61
CA CYS A 69 -11.12 4.13 -2.22
C CYS A 69 -9.78 4.09 -2.98
N GLY A 70 -9.03 5.20 -2.98
CA GLY A 70 -7.81 5.34 -3.75
C GLY A 70 -8.04 5.55 -5.25
N VAL A 71 -9.26 5.92 -5.66
CA VAL A 71 -9.58 6.19 -7.05
C VAL A 71 -9.42 7.68 -7.32
N CYS A 72 -8.49 8.02 -8.21
CA CYS A 72 -8.30 9.39 -8.63
C CYS A 72 -9.57 9.97 -9.28
N GLY A 73 -10.07 11.10 -8.76
CA GLY A 73 -11.29 11.72 -9.26
C GLY A 73 -12.55 10.84 -9.09
N GLY A 74 -12.49 9.85 -8.19
CA GLY A 74 -13.61 8.98 -7.89
C GLY A 74 -14.81 9.72 -7.29
N ASN A 75 -15.96 9.05 -7.28
CA ASN A 75 -17.20 9.60 -6.71
C ASN A 75 -17.27 9.42 -5.18
N GLY A 76 -16.21 8.91 -4.55
CA GLY A 76 -16.18 8.59 -3.13
C GLY A 76 -16.92 7.31 -2.77
N ILE A 77 -17.23 6.45 -3.75
CA ILE A 77 -17.90 5.16 -3.54
C ILE A 77 -17.01 4.04 -4.11
N CYS A 78 -16.64 3.09 -3.27
CA CYS A 78 -15.76 1.98 -3.60
C CYS A 78 -16.57 0.89 -4.33
N GLU A 79 -16.84 1.10 -5.62
CA GLU A 79 -17.72 0.20 -6.38
C GLU A 79 -17.12 -1.18 -6.67
N GLU A 80 -15.79 -1.28 -6.68
CA GLU A 80 -15.06 -2.53 -6.98
C GLU A 80 -14.74 -3.35 -5.73
N ILE A 81 -15.08 -2.86 -4.53
CA ILE A 81 -14.86 -3.58 -3.28
C ILE A 81 -16.17 -4.28 -2.87
N PRO A 82 -16.16 -5.59 -2.54
CA PRO A 82 -17.34 -6.27 -2.03
C PRO A 82 -17.89 -5.54 -0.81
N GLY A 83 -19.23 -5.50 -0.70
CA GLY A 83 -19.88 -4.79 0.39
C GLY A 83 -19.46 -5.32 1.77
N ILE A 84 -19.58 -4.47 2.77
CA ILE A 84 -19.29 -4.82 4.16
C ILE A 84 -20.59 -5.15 4.88
N CYS A 85 -20.59 -6.20 5.71
CA CYS A 85 -21.68 -6.49 6.63
C CYS A 85 -21.68 -5.47 7.77
N SER A 86 -22.85 -4.89 8.08
CA SER A 86 -23.02 -3.84 9.09
C SER A 86 -24.15 -4.14 10.08
N ASP A 87 -24.60 -5.39 10.09
CA ASP A 87 -25.66 -5.83 10.97
C ASP A 87 -25.06 -6.29 12.30
N ILE A 88 -25.44 -5.62 13.39
CA ILE A 88 -24.93 -5.89 14.74
C ILE A 88 -25.21 -7.32 15.23
N ASP A 89 -26.19 -7.99 14.64
CA ASP A 89 -26.55 -9.38 14.98
C ASP A 89 -25.74 -10.41 14.17
N ALA A 90 -24.91 -9.99 13.21
CA ALA A 90 -24.09 -10.86 12.39
C ALA A 90 -22.73 -11.18 13.04
N LEU A 91 -22.21 -12.39 12.78
CA LEU A 91 -20.91 -12.85 13.27
C LEU A 91 -19.73 -12.08 12.63
N ASN A 92 -19.93 -11.55 11.43
CA ASN A 92 -18.96 -10.73 10.71
C ASN A 92 -19.42 -9.25 10.64
N ASP A 93 -20.16 -8.78 11.66
CA ASP A 93 -20.46 -7.36 11.80
C ASP A 93 -19.17 -6.54 11.80
N ASN A 94 -19.13 -5.52 10.95
CA ASN A 94 -18.09 -4.52 11.01
C ASN A 94 -18.68 -3.18 11.44
N SER A 95 -18.62 -2.94 12.75
CA SER A 95 -19.07 -1.69 13.38
C SER A 95 -18.32 -0.44 12.90
N PHE A 96 -17.15 -0.60 12.26
CA PHE A 96 -16.40 0.49 11.64
C PHE A 96 -16.33 0.30 10.13
N ILE A 97 -17.18 1.02 9.42
CA ILE A 97 -17.23 1.01 7.95
C ILE A 97 -16.47 2.24 7.47
N PRO A 98 -15.33 2.07 6.77
CA PRO A 98 -14.61 3.21 6.23
C PRO A 98 -15.45 3.97 5.22
N ASP A 99 -15.21 5.28 5.11
CA ASP A 99 -15.92 6.13 4.17
C ASP A 99 -15.77 5.58 2.73
N GLY A 100 -16.87 5.62 1.98
CA GLY A 100 -16.95 5.14 0.61
C GLY A 100 -17.19 3.65 0.42
N TYR A 101 -17.11 2.83 1.48
CA TYR A 101 -17.43 1.40 1.35
C TYR A 101 -18.94 1.17 1.29
N LYS A 102 -19.39 0.34 0.34
CA LYS A 102 -20.80 -0.05 0.22
C LYS A 102 -21.14 -1.02 1.36
N GLN A 103 -22.29 -0.80 1.99
CA GLN A 103 -22.84 -1.74 2.96
C GLN A 103 -23.70 -2.76 2.23
N ASP A 104 -23.51 -4.03 2.52
CA ASP A 104 -24.29 -5.11 1.93
C ASP A 104 -24.56 -6.20 2.97
N ASN A 105 -25.71 -6.08 3.63
CA ASN A 105 -26.11 -7.04 4.67
C ASN A 105 -26.49 -8.42 4.08
N SER A 106 -26.52 -8.60 2.75
CA SER A 106 -26.61 -9.94 2.16
C SER A 106 -25.33 -10.76 2.31
N LEU A 107 -24.21 -10.10 2.64
CA LEU A 107 -22.92 -10.73 2.95
C LEU A 107 -22.75 -11.02 4.45
N CYS A 108 -23.75 -10.70 5.27
CA CYS A 108 -23.73 -11.00 6.69
C CYS A 108 -23.87 -12.50 6.95
N ILE A 109 -23.03 -13.01 7.84
CA ILE A 109 -23.02 -14.39 8.29
C ILE A 109 -23.67 -14.41 9.68
N TYR A 110 -24.88 -14.96 9.79
CA TYR A 110 -25.59 -15.08 11.07
C TYR A 110 -25.34 -16.41 11.76
N ASP A 111 -25.10 -17.46 10.98
CA ASP A 111 -24.71 -18.76 11.49
C ASP A 111 -23.66 -19.38 10.56
N ILE A 112 -22.47 -19.67 11.10
CA ILE A 112 -21.42 -20.34 10.35
C ILE A 112 -21.87 -21.73 9.88
N CYS A 113 -22.77 -22.38 10.61
CA CYS A 113 -23.31 -23.69 10.25
C CYS A 113 -24.17 -23.66 8.98
N GLU A 114 -24.84 -22.55 8.68
CA GLU A 114 -25.59 -22.38 7.42
C GLU A 114 -24.66 -22.28 6.21
N THR A 115 -23.40 -21.86 6.41
CA THR A 115 -22.40 -21.76 5.34
C THR A 115 -21.70 -23.09 5.05
N ILE A 116 -21.83 -24.09 5.94
CA ILE A 116 -21.21 -25.41 5.74
C ILE A 116 -22.13 -26.28 4.89
N PRO A 117 -21.61 -26.92 3.82
CA PRO A 117 -22.39 -27.86 3.02
C PRO A 117 -22.99 -28.97 3.88
N SER A 118 -24.28 -29.27 3.69
CA SER A 118 -25.03 -30.27 4.46
C SER A 118 -24.57 -31.74 4.32
N ASN A 119 -23.48 -31.98 3.59
CA ASN A 119 -22.91 -33.28 3.25
C ASN A 119 -21.60 -33.61 3.99
N VAL A 120 -21.27 -32.88 5.06
CA VAL A 120 -20.12 -33.20 5.92
C VAL A 120 -20.62 -33.85 7.21
N GLU A 121 -20.11 -35.04 7.57
CA GLU A 121 -20.46 -35.77 8.80
C GLU A 121 -20.06 -35.04 10.10
N SER A 122 -19.40 -33.88 10.01
CA SER A 122 -19.10 -33.02 11.16
C SER A 122 -20.37 -32.28 11.58
N SER A 123 -20.93 -32.66 12.73
CA SER A 123 -22.01 -31.91 13.38
C SER A 123 -21.53 -30.50 13.67
N CYS A 124 -21.99 -29.51 12.90
CA CYS A 124 -21.77 -28.12 13.24
C CYS A 124 -22.52 -27.84 14.54
N ASN A 125 -21.78 -27.49 15.60
CA ASN A 125 -22.35 -27.17 16.90
C ASN A 125 -22.33 -25.65 17.04
N SER A 126 -23.49 -25.01 16.86
CA SER A 126 -23.68 -23.57 17.07
C SER A 126 -23.67 -23.17 18.55
N SER A 127 -23.55 -24.13 19.48
CA SER A 127 -23.29 -23.83 20.89
C SER A 127 -21.87 -23.30 21.04
N GLN A 128 -21.75 -21.97 21.17
CA GLN A 128 -20.55 -21.17 21.42
C GLN A 128 -19.29 -21.98 21.72
N VAL A 129 -18.56 -22.36 20.65
CA VAL A 129 -17.12 -22.48 20.77
C VAL A 129 -16.65 -21.04 20.96
N ASN A 130 -16.02 -20.75 22.10
CA ASN A 130 -15.39 -19.46 22.35
C ASN A 130 -14.20 -19.35 21.38
N TYR A 131 -14.46 -18.93 20.14
CA TYR A 131 -13.41 -18.67 19.18
C TYR A 131 -12.57 -17.53 19.76
N PRO A 132 -11.25 -17.73 19.95
CA PRO A 132 -10.39 -16.72 20.56
C PRO A 132 -10.32 -15.44 19.71
N TYR A 133 -10.69 -15.51 18.43
CA TYR A 133 -10.71 -14.41 17.48
C TYR A 133 -11.98 -14.44 16.61
N GLN A 134 -12.53 -13.27 16.34
CA GLN A 134 -13.58 -13.02 15.34
C GLN A 134 -12.99 -12.50 14.02
N ILE A 135 -13.80 -12.51 12.96
CA ILE A 135 -13.39 -11.96 11.65
C ILE A 135 -13.12 -10.45 11.82
N GLY A 136 -11.97 -9.98 11.34
CA GLY A 136 -11.55 -8.59 11.44
C GLY A 136 -10.75 -8.25 12.70
N GLU A 137 -10.66 -9.17 13.67
CA GLU A 137 -9.79 -8.98 14.83
C GLU A 137 -8.32 -9.23 14.49
N GLN A 138 -7.44 -8.50 15.18
CA GLN A 138 -6.00 -8.72 15.12
C GLN A 138 -5.61 -9.89 16.03
N LEU A 139 -4.85 -10.85 15.48
CA LEU A 139 -4.28 -11.95 16.27
C LEU A 139 -3.30 -11.41 17.33
N SER A 140 -3.33 -11.97 18.54
CA SER A 140 -2.41 -11.58 19.60
C SER A 140 -0.98 -12.00 19.29
N CYS A 141 -0.02 -11.20 19.76
CA CYS A 141 1.40 -11.51 19.61
C CYS A 141 1.81 -12.83 20.26
N ALA A 142 1.10 -13.27 21.31
CA ALA A 142 1.38 -14.55 21.95
C ALA A 142 0.98 -15.71 21.02
N ASP A 143 -0.23 -15.64 20.46
CA ASP A 143 -0.78 -16.75 19.67
C ASP A 143 -0.11 -16.88 18.30
N VAL A 144 0.37 -15.78 17.70
CA VAL A 144 1.13 -15.85 16.43
C VAL A 144 2.53 -16.43 16.60
N GLU A 145 3.07 -16.42 17.82
CA GLU A 145 4.38 -16.98 18.17
C GLU A 145 4.29 -18.44 18.62
N GLU A 146 3.08 -18.98 18.82
CA GLU A 146 2.87 -20.38 19.17
C GLU A 146 3.27 -21.29 17.99
N PRO A 147 4.13 -22.30 18.22
CA PRO A 147 4.59 -23.20 17.18
C PRO A 147 3.47 -24.16 16.72
N LEU A 148 3.13 -24.12 15.44
CA LEU A 148 2.25 -25.04 14.76
C LEU A 148 3.05 -26.20 14.17
N GLY A 149 2.80 -27.41 14.67
CA GLY A 149 3.35 -28.63 14.08
C GLY A 149 2.57 -29.01 12.82
N ILE A 150 3.17 -28.85 11.64
CA ILE A 150 2.49 -29.11 10.35
C ILE A 150 2.62 -30.58 9.91
N CYS A 151 3.45 -31.38 10.56
CA CYS A 151 3.74 -32.72 10.09
C CYS A 151 2.78 -33.78 10.64
N PHE A 152 2.00 -34.36 9.73
CA PHE A 152 1.26 -35.62 9.90
C PHE A 152 1.60 -36.53 8.70
N PRO A 153 1.82 -37.85 8.86
CA PRO A 153 1.68 -38.68 10.06
C PRO A 153 2.97 -38.90 10.87
N SER A 154 4.09 -38.24 10.53
CA SER A 154 5.37 -38.42 11.21
C SER A 154 5.78 -37.22 12.06
N ASN A 155 6.38 -37.48 13.23
CA ASN A 155 6.91 -36.46 14.14
C ASN A 155 8.19 -35.82 13.55
N CYS A 156 8.01 -34.85 12.65
CA CYS A 156 9.10 -33.97 12.25
C CYS A 156 9.24 -32.87 13.32
N VAL A 157 10.47 -32.45 13.60
CA VAL A 157 10.80 -31.39 14.59
C VAL A 157 10.46 -29.99 14.04
N ASP A 158 9.93 -29.92 12.82
CA ASP A 158 9.66 -28.68 12.11
C ASP A 158 8.32 -28.11 12.55
N ASN A 159 8.41 -26.99 13.27
CA ASN A 159 7.27 -26.16 13.62
C ASN A 159 7.33 -24.90 12.77
N VAL A 160 6.17 -24.38 12.40
CA VAL A 160 6.04 -23.03 11.83
C VAL A 160 5.31 -22.14 12.82
N LYS A 161 5.61 -20.86 12.82
CA LYS A 161 4.81 -19.85 13.51
C LYS A 161 4.05 -19.01 12.52
N LEU A 162 2.91 -18.47 12.92
CA LEU A 162 2.20 -17.51 12.06
C LEU A 162 3.03 -16.23 11.86
N SER A 163 3.83 -15.86 12.86
CA SER A 163 4.75 -14.72 12.77
C SER A 163 5.86 -14.87 11.73
N ASP A 164 6.23 -16.10 11.35
CA ASP A 164 7.21 -16.36 10.28
C ASP A 164 6.73 -15.82 8.91
N PHE A 165 5.42 -15.58 8.76
CA PHE A 165 4.79 -15.06 7.55
C PHE A 165 4.38 -13.59 7.66
N TYR A 166 4.96 -12.83 8.59
CA TYR A 166 4.66 -11.41 8.75
C TYR A 166 4.75 -10.64 7.41
N GLY A 167 3.73 -9.83 7.12
CA GLY A 167 3.62 -9.05 5.88
C GLY A 167 3.15 -9.86 4.66
N LYS A 168 2.65 -11.10 4.85
CA LYS A 168 2.05 -11.92 3.79
C LYS A 168 0.57 -12.18 4.09
N VAL A 169 -0.20 -12.44 3.03
CA VAL A 169 -1.55 -13.00 3.16
C VAL A 169 -1.41 -14.52 3.29
N ILE A 170 -1.97 -15.08 4.36
CA ILE A 170 -1.90 -16.52 4.65
C ILE A 170 -3.27 -17.14 4.37
N TRP A 171 -3.29 -18.17 3.51
CA TRP A 171 -4.47 -19.01 3.32
C TRP A 171 -4.22 -20.35 4.01
N MET A 172 -5.03 -20.69 5.02
CA MET A 172 -4.94 -21.96 5.74
C MET A 172 -6.08 -22.88 5.31
N GLU A 173 -5.73 -24.02 4.73
CA GLU A 173 -6.68 -25.04 4.30
C GLU A 173 -6.42 -26.32 5.11
N ILE A 174 -7.43 -26.80 5.83
CA ILE A 174 -7.36 -28.05 6.59
C ILE A 174 -8.19 -29.08 5.83
N THR A 175 -7.53 -30.10 5.29
CA THR A 175 -8.19 -31.19 4.57
C THR A 175 -7.82 -32.54 5.19
N SER A 176 -8.75 -33.50 5.12
CA SER A 176 -8.48 -34.89 5.47
C SER A 176 -8.77 -35.77 4.26
N THR A 177 -7.79 -36.55 3.81
CA THR A 177 -8.01 -37.63 2.84
C THR A 177 -8.15 -38.93 3.62
N TRP A 178 -9.29 -39.61 3.48
CA TRP A 178 -9.46 -40.99 3.96
C TRP A 178 -8.66 -41.96 3.09
#